data_AF-A0A1Q7EG92-F1
#
_entry.id   AF-A0A1Q7EG92-F1
#
_cell.length_a   1.000
_cell.length_b   1.000
_cell.length_c   1.000
_cell.angle_alpha   90.00
_cell.angle_beta   90.00
_cell.angle_gamma   90.00
#
_symmetry.space_group_name_H-M   'P 1'
#
loop_
_entity.id
_entity.type
_entity.pdbx_description
1 polymer ?
#
loop_
_entity_poly.entity_id
_entity_poly.type
_entity_poly.pdbx_seq_one_letter_code
_entity_poly.pdbx_strand_id
1 'polypeptide(L)'
;MSPVSGAVTVTASVSPTIGLTGVQFKLDDYVLEARVTVAPYQITWSAASAANGSHRITAEAQYGDGSVVVSAPLALTVANPETFNRLLYVDATGGNDANDGLSVTSAWRTLAQANASVQPGDTVYLKGTFSSQSIQPAVSGTAAKPIRFTSSSGQTAVIDVGDSNGTTVWLPGAYVIVDGLTITNGTYFSVYLDGGNHNVIRNSTLNATAIYVTGSDNLIERNTMTDFGSEVANTGDSLVLVNGASRNRILYNTVRNAGHALIGIGHQGAAAAADNVVAHNVLSNPWANVLALLGQTRRTVVEYNQLSDGASNGVNYPRAGINLASPGNVIRYNTMLNNAGPGIMVYSQNVGGLLQEAIGNQVYHNVLYGNGQEGLLIQEEDGLAVQNNLIANNIFFRNGGFPFGGNVYTIRIDQYNNPTAWPVGSLNGNVIENNIVLRQPGSAGEGSVIRVRNTSQGGNLDYTLGAFQATYAGARNNLEQDPLFVSESGDNFHLQAGSPAIDAGVVVAVDRLSIGVAPDIGAYEYSLTVLDSDTTPPTVGITAPTARATVAGTMTVAASAIDNVGVV
;
A
#
# COMPACT_ATOMS: atom_id res chain seq x y z
N MET A 1 12.95 -22.09 -6.64
CA MET A 1 12.18 -23.35 -6.77
C MET A 1 12.59 -24.27 -5.62
N SER A 2 11.64 -24.87 -4.91
CA SER A 2 11.84 -25.59 -3.63
C SER A 2 11.16 -26.97 -3.65
N PRO A 3 11.78 -28.03 -3.09
CA PRO A 3 11.14 -29.31 -2.84
C PRO A 3 10.50 -29.34 -1.44
N VAL A 4 9.22 -28.97 -1.37
CA VAL A 4 8.15 -29.74 -0.70
C VAL A 4 6.95 -29.66 -1.64
N SER A 5 7.05 -30.32 -2.79
CA SER A 5 6.12 -30.11 -3.90
C SER A 5 4.86 -30.97 -3.74
N GLY A 6 3.77 -30.31 -3.32
CA GLY A 6 2.37 -30.76 -3.48
C GLY A 6 1.47 -29.66 -4.08
N ALA A 7 2.05 -28.55 -4.53
CA ALA A 7 1.33 -27.46 -5.19
C ALA A 7 0.89 -27.90 -6.59
N VAL A 8 -0.43 -28.02 -6.77
CA VAL A 8 -1.10 -28.28 -8.04
C VAL A 8 -1.68 -26.97 -8.52
N THR A 9 -1.18 -26.44 -9.64
CA THR A 9 -1.82 -25.31 -10.30
C THR A 9 -3.06 -25.83 -11.03
N VAL A 10 -4.22 -25.33 -10.62
CA VAL A 10 -5.51 -25.61 -11.25
C VAL A 10 -5.88 -24.38 -12.05
N THR A 11 -6.05 -24.53 -13.35
CA THR A 11 -6.37 -23.44 -14.27
C THR A 11 -7.73 -23.70 -14.90
N ALA A 12 -8.60 -22.71 -14.85
CA ALA A 12 -9.83 -22.67 -15.62
C ALA A 12 -9.70 -21.61 -16.70
N SER A 13 -10.35 -21.89 -17.80
CA SER A 13 -10.58 -20.92 -18.85
C SER A 13 -12.07 -20.64 -18.91
N VAL A 14 -12.43 -19.35 -18.97
CA VAL A 14 -13.81 -18.89 -18.93
C VAL A 14 -14.05 -17.92 -20.08
N SER A 15 -15.20 -18.06 -20.69
CA SER A 15 -15.64 -17.29 -21.83
C SER A 15 -17.16 -17.22 -21.82
N PRO A 16 -17.80 -16.06 -22.00
CA PRO A 16 -17.17 -14.74 -22.01
C PRO A 16 -16.79 -14.24 -20.61
N THR A 17 -15.98 -13.16 -20.55
CA THR A 17 -15.42 -12.59 -19.30
C THR A 17 -15.99 -11.24 -18.84
N ILE A 18 -16.67 -10.45 -19.69
CA ILE A 18 -17.44 -9.28 -19.16
C ILE A 18 -18.48 -9.81 -18.16
N GLY A 19 -18.91 -9.00 -17.18
CA GLY A 19 -19.86 -9.37 -16.13
C GLY A 19 -19.55 -10.62 -15.26
N LEU A 20 -18.49 -11.38 -15.58
CA LEU A 20 -17.95 -12.45 -14.78
C LEU A 20 -17.40 -11.83 -13.50
N THR A 21 -18.07 -12.11 -12.41
CA THR A 21 -17.66 -11.69 -11.07
C THR A 21 -16.53 -12.57 -10.54
N GLY A 22 -16.33 -13.76 -11.12
CA GLY A 22 -15.13 -14.58 -10.96
C GLY A 22 -15.38 -16.08 -11.05
N VAL A 23 -14.30 -16.84 -10.86
CA VAL A 23 -14.26 -18.30 -10.99
C VAL A 23 -13.93 -18.94 -9.66
N GLN A 24 -14.84 -19.78 -9.17
CA GLN A 24 -14.67 -20.52 -7.95
C GLN A 24 -14.22 -21.95 -8.26
N PHE A 25 -13.03 -22.32 -7.81
CA PHE A 25 -12.56 -23.71 -7.90
C PHE A 25 -13.03 -24.52 -6.69
N LYS A 26 -13.40 -25.78 -6.93
CA LYS A 26 -13.84 -26.71 -5.89
C LYS A 26 -13.19 -28.07 -6.04
N LEU A 27 -12.95 -28.75 -4.91
CA LEU A 27 -12.54 -30.14 -4.78
C LEU A 27 -13.62 -30.89 -4.01
N ASP A 28 -14.21 -31.94 -4.60
CA ASP A 28 -15.34 -32.68 -4.03
C ASP A 28 -16.45 -31.75 -3.51
N ASP A 29 -16.77 -30.74 -4.33
CA ASP A 29 -17.77 -29.70 -4.07
C ASP A 29 -17.39 -28.69 -2.95
N TYR A 30 -16.22 -28.84 -2.31
CA TYR A 30 -15.66 -27.87 -1.37
C TYR A 30 -14.82 -26.81 -2.07
N VAL A 31 -15.07 -25.54 -1.76
CA VAL A 31 -14.30 -24.40 -2.26
C VAL A 31 -12.82 -24.53 -1.88
N LEU A 32 -11.95 -24.54 -2.90
CA LEU A 32 -10.50 -24.72 -2.72
C LEU A 32 -9.79 -23.45 -2.24
N GLU A 33 -10.14 -22.32 -2.86
CA GLU A 33 -9.54 -21.01 -2.62
C GLU A 33 -10.59 -19.92 -2.83
N ALA A 34 -10.26 -18.67 -2.52
CA ALA A 34 -11.14 -17.57 -2.87
C ALA A 34 -11.45 -17.57 -4.38
N ARG A 35 -12.68 -17.17 -4.73
CA ARG A 35 -13.08 -16.96 -6.12
C ARG A 35 -12.05 -16.07 -6.83
N VAL A 36 -11.56 -16.55 -7.96
CA VAL A 36 -10.59 -15.84 -8.79
C VAL A 36 -11.35 -14.86 -9.68
N THR A 37 -11.25 -13.57 -9.39
CA THR A 37 -12.04 -12.53 -10.08
C THR A 37 -11.32 -11.93 -11.29
N VAL A 38 -10.05 -12.30 -11.52
CA VAL A 38 -9.21 -11.78 -12.62
C VAL A 38 -8.51 -12.91 -13.38
N ALA A 39 -8.35 -12.76 -14.70
CA ALA A 39 -7.63 -13.72 -15.54
C ALA A 39 -6.09 -13.56 -15.40
N PRO A 40 -5.28 -14.63 -15.58
CA PRO A 40 -5.69 -16.02 -15.80
C PRO A 40 -6.39 -16.60 -14.56
N TYR A 41 -7.55 -17.24 -14.74
CA TYR A 41 -8.30 -17.85 -13.64
C TYR A 41 -7.58 -19.12 -13.19
N GLN A 42 -6.70 -18.95 -12.21
CA GLN A 42 -5.87 -20.04 -11.73
C GLN A 42 -5.76 -19.95 -10.21
N ILE A 43 -5.72 -21.12 -9.59
CA ILE A 43 -5.34 -21.26 -8.19
C ILE A 43 -4.14 -22.17 -8.09
N THR A 44 -3.33 -21.93 -7.07
CA THR A 44 -2.36 -22.93 -6.63
C THR A 44 -2.99 -23.63 -5.44
N TRP A 45 -3.52 -24.84 -5.67
CA TRP A 45 -4.04 -25.67 -4.60
C TRP A 45 -2.92 -26.55 -4.05
N SER A 46 -2.82 -26.64 -2.72
CA SER A 46 -1.91 -27.60 -2.10
C SER A 46 -2.62 -28.95 -1.98
N ALA A 47 -2.18 -29.97 -2.72
CA ALA A 47 -2.65 -31.34 -2.53
C ALA A 47 -2.47 -31.84 -1.09
N ALA A 48 -1.51 -31.26 -0.35
CA ALA A 48 -1.31 -31.50 1.08
C ALA A 48 -2.49 -31.08 1.97
N SER A 49 -3.44 -30.28 1.47
CA SER A 49 -4.65 -29.88 2.20
C SER A 49 -5.81 -30.88 2.08
N ALA A 50 -5.74 -31.84 1.15
CA ALA A 50 -6.75 -32.87 0.98
C ALA A 50 -6.32 -34.21 1.59
N ALA A 51 -7.29 -35.07 1.91
CA ALA A 51 -7.01 -36.44 2.34
C ALA A 51 -6.33 -37.25 1.21
N ASN A 52 -5.61 -38.31 1.55
CA ASN A 52 -5.12 -39.25 0.54
C ASN A 52 -6.31 -40.01 -0.07
N GLY A 53 -6.38 -40.13 -1.40
CA GLY A 53 -7.49 -40.82 -2.06
C GLY A 53 -7.91 -40.25 -3.41
N SER A 54 -9.07 -40.65 -3.90
CA SER A 54 -9.65 -40.15 -5.17
C SER A 54 -10.48 -38.90 -4.92
N HIS A 55 -10.34 -37.89 -5.79
CA HIS A 55 -11.02 -36.61 -5.70
C HIS A 55 -11.49 -36.11 -7.08
N ARG A 56 -12.41 -35.14 -7.08
CA ARG A 56 -12.90 -34.44 -8.28
C ARG A 56 -12.72 -32.92 -8.14
N ILE A 57 -12.16 -32.28 -9.16
CA ILE A 57 -12.13 -30.81 -9.28
C ILE A 57 -13.24 -30.32 -10.22
N THR A 58 -13.84 -29.17 -9.89
CA THR A 58 -14.72 -28.38 -10.76
C THR A 58 -14.37 -26.88 -10.67
N ALA A 59 -14.77 -26.12 -11.69
CA ALA A 59 -14.72 -24.67 -11.69
C ALA A 59 -16.13 -24.10 -11.95
N GLU A 60 -16.53 -23.11 -11.16
CA GLU A 60 -17.81 -22.41 -11.27
C GLU A 60 -17.57 -20.94 -11.64
N ALA A 61 -17.99 -20.54 -12.83
CA ALA A 61 -18.01 -19.13 -13.23
C ALA A 61 -19.31 -18.49 -12.75
N GLN A 62 -19.22 -17.37 -12.02
CA GLN A 62 -20.39 -16.61 -11.60
C GLN A 62 -20.43 -15.23 -12.26
N TYR A 63 -21.61 -14.86 -12.72
CA TYR A 63 -21.95 -13.60 -13.36
C TYR A 63 -22.81 -12.74 -12.41
N GLY A 64 -22.82 -11.42 -12.57
CA GLY A 64 -23.44 -10.51 -11.60
C GLY A 64 -24.98 -10.41 -11.68
N ASP A 65 -25.61 -11.10 -12.64
CA ASP A 65 -27.03 -11.39 -12.85
C ASP A 65 -27.44 -12.60 -11.99
N GLY A 66 -26.44 -13.22 -11.36
CA GLY A 66 -26.57 -14.36 -10.48
C GLY A 66 -26.39 -15.71 -11.17
N SER A 67 -26.21 -15.76 -12.50
CA SER A 67 -26.02 -17.00 -13.23
C SER A 67 -24.69 -17.67 -12.87
N VAL A 68 -24.71 -19.02 -12.84
CA VAL A 68 -23.54 -19.85 -12.49
C VAL A 68 -23.37 -20.94 -13.54
N VAL A 69 -22.18 -21.01 -14.13
CA VAL A 69 -21.80 -22.04 -15.10
C VAL A 69 -20.74 -22.95 -14.49
N VAL A 70 -20.98 -24.26 -14.49
CA VAL A 70 -20.09 -25.26 -13.88
C VAL A 70 -19.38 -26.08 -14.95
N SER A 71 -18.07 -26.27 -14.79
CA SER A 71 -17.27 -27.12 -15.67
C SER A 71 -17.63 -28.61 -15.57
N ALA A 72 -17.24 -29.41 -16.56
CA ALA A 72 -17.19 -30.86 -16.41
C ALA A 72 -16.27 -31.29 -15.24
N PRO A 73 -16.55 -32.42 -14.56
CA PRO A 73 -15.65 -33.04 -13.58
C PRO A 73 -14.23 -33.27 -14.11
N LEU A 74 -13.21 -32.96 -13.32
CA LEU A 74 -11.87 -33.51 -13.49
C LEU A 74 -11.52 -34.47 -12.34
N ALA A 75 -11.38 -35.77 -12.62
CA ALA A 75 -11.00 -36.78 -11.62
C ALA A 75 -9.47 -36.90 -11.45
N LEU A 76 -8.99 -36.98 -10.20
CA LEU A 76 -7.58 -37.12 -9.82
C LEU A 76 -7.39 -37.96 -8.54
N THR A 77 -6.14 -38.35 -8.23
CA THR A 77 -5.77 -39.04 -6.99
C THR A 77 -4.70 -38.26 -6.21
N VAL A 78 -4.95 -37.99 -4.92
CA VAL A 78 -4.04 -37.32 -3.96
C VAL A 78 -3.23 -38.34 -3.16
N ALA A 79 -1.91 -38.12 -3.08
CA ALA A 79 -0.99 -38.91 -2.28
C ALA A 79 0.07 -38.03 -1.59
N ASN A 80 -0.21 -37.59 -0.35
CA ASN A 80 0.62 -36.71 0.45
C ASN A 80 1.71 -37.44 1.24
N PRO A 81 2.93 -36.88 1.35
CA PRO A 81 3.94 -37.36 2.30
C PRO A 81 3.58 -36.93 3.74
N GLU A 82 3.82 -37.78 4.75
CA GLU A 82 3.60 -37.40 6.14
C GLU A 82 4.60 -36.31 6.59
N THR A 83 4.15 -35.09 6.92
CA THR A 83 4.96 -34.13 7.70
C THR A 83 4.13 -33.32 8.71
N PHE A 84 4.62 -33.28 9.95
CA PHE A 84 4.10 -32.64 11.16
C PHE A 84 3.98 -31.10 11.06
N ASN A 85 2.83 -30.52 11.43
CA ASN A 85 2.71 -29.14 11.91
C ASN A 85 2.47 -29.22 13.43
N ARG A 86 3.49 -28.94 14.26
CA ARG A 86 3.28 -29.02 15.71
C ARG A 86 2.56 -27.76 16.19
N LEU A 87 1.59 -27.96 17.06
CA LEU A 87 0.97 -26.88 17.82
C LEU A 87 1.73 -26.76 19.15
N LEU A 88 2.31 -25.60 19.37
CA LEU A 88 3.10 -25.27 20.56
C LEU A 88 2.35 -24.26 21.40
N TYR A 89 2.40 -24.38 22.72
CA TYR A 89 1.64 -23.54 23.64
C TYR A 89 2.59 -22.89 24.64
N VAL A 90 2.43 -21.57 24.83
CA VAL A 90 3.19 -20.79 25.81
C VAL A 90 2.19 -19.95 26.64
N ASP A 91 2.17 -20.19 27.95
CA ASP A 91 1.37 -19.43 28.91
C ASP A 91 2.31 -18.68 29.85
N ALA A 92 2.35 -17.35 29.72
CA ALA A 92 3.26 -16.48 30.45
C ALA A 92 3.13 -16.59 31.99
N THR A 93 1.96 -17.01 32.49
CA THR A 93 1.70 -17.15 33.93
C THR A 93 1.65 -18.61 34.36
N GLY A 94 0.87 -19.43 33.66
CA GLY A 94 0.57 -20.81 34.02
C GLY A 94 1.57 -21.84 33.49
N GLY A 95 2.43 -21.48 32.53
CA GLY A 95 3.35 -22.40 31.87
C GLY A 95 4.54 -22.81 32.73
N ASN A 96 5.29 -23.81 32.26
CA ASN A 96 6.57 -24.25 32.83
C ASN A 96 7.50 -24.73 31.70
N ASP A 97 8.72 -24.18 31.62
CA ASP A 97 9.68 -24.53 30.56
C ASP A 97 10.24 -25.96 30.67
N ALA A 98 9.96 -26.67 31.76
CA ALA A 98 10.21 -28.12 31.87
C ALA A 98 9.17 -28.99 31.14
N ASN A 99 8.05 -28.40 30.68
CA ASN A 99 7.02 -29.12 29.93
C ASN A 99 7.42 -29.34 28.45
N ASP A 100 6.63 -30.11 27.71
CA ASP A 100 6.86 -30.38 26.28
C ASP A 100 6.32 -29.29 25.33
N GLY A 101 5.45 -28.40 25.82
CA GLY A 101 4.83 -27.34 25.02
C GLY A 101 3.74 -27.83 24.05
N LEU A 102 3.39 -29.12 24.04
CA LEU A 102 2.53 -29.73 23.00
C LEU A 102 1.02 -29.65 23.30
N SER A 103 0.65 -29.15 24.49
CA SER A 103 -0.75 -28.94 24.88
C SER A 103 -0.90 -27.72 25.79
N VAL A 104 -2.15 -27.23 25.93
CA VAL A 104 -2.47 -26.13 26.85
C VAL A 104 -2.08 -26.45 28.30
N THR A 105 -2.23 -27.71 28.73
CA THR A 105 -1.89 -28.16 30.09
C THR A 105 -0.40 -28.42 30.31
N SER A 106 0.36 -28.56 29.23
CA SER A 106 1.81 -28.74 29.23
C SER A 106 2.52 -27.58 28.52
N ALA A 107 1.95 -26.37 28.60
CA ALA A 107 2.50 -25.19 27.97
C ALA A 107 3.87 -24.79 28.57
N TRP A 108 4.76 -24.25 27.75
CA TRP A 108 5.95 -23.53 28.20
C TRP A 108 5.58 -22.21 28.84
N ARG A 109 6.52 -21.60 29.57
CA ARG A 109 6.35 -20.29 30.19
C ARG A 109 6.93 -19.16 29.34
N THR A 110 8.07 -19.39 28.69
CA THR A 110 8.85 -18.30 28.08
C THR A 110 8.87 -18.32 26.55
N LEU A 111 8.98 -17.14 25.96
CA LEU A 111 9.27 -16.99 24.52
C LEU A 111 10.68 -17.49 24.20
N ALA A 112 11.63 -17.41 25.13
CA ALA A 112 12.97 -17.96 24.94
C ALA A 112 12.93 -19.46 24.64
N GLN A 113 12.12 -20.22 25.40
CA GLN A 113 11.94 -21.64 25.16
C GLN A 113 11.27 -21.91 23.80
N ALA A 114 10.23 -21.13 23.45
CA ALA A 114 9.57 -21.26 22.15
C ALA A 114 10.52 -20.95 20.98
N ASN A 115 11.24 -19.84 21.05
CA ASN A 115 12.20 -19.38 20.04
C ASN A 115 13.28 -20.42 19.75
N ALA A 116 13.76 -21.13 20.77
CA ALA A 116 14.76 -22.19 20.63
C ALA A 116 14.19 -23.51 20.08
N SER A 117 12.87 -23.73 20.22
CA SER A 117 12.24 -25.03 19.97
C SER A 117 11.49 -25.14 18.65
N VAL A 118 11.06 -24.00 18.10
CA VAL A 118 10.30 -23.96 16.84
C VAL A 118 11.10 -24.54 15.67
N GLN A 119 10.38 -25.17 14.77
CA GLN A 119 10.84 -25.68 13.49
C GLN A 119 9.92 -25.14 12.37
N PRO A 120 10.39 -25.11 11.11
CA PRO A 120 9.53 -24.73 9.98
C PRO A 120 8.19 -25.47 9.97
N GLY A 121 7.08 -24.74 10.01
CA GLY A 121 5.71 -25.26 10.01
C GLY A 121 5.00 -25.23 11.37
N ASP A 122 5.74 -24.97 12.45
CA ASP A 122 5.15 -24.88 13.78
C ASP A 122 4.27 -23.63 13.96
N THR A 123 3.22 -23.77 14.75
CA THR A 123 2.41 -22.65 15.24
C THR A 123 2.50 -22.57 16.75
N VAL A 124 2.91 -21.41 17.26
CA VAL A 124 3.04 -21.08 18.68
C VAL A 124 1.84 -20.24 19.11
N TYR A 125 1.01 -20.81 20.00
CA TYR A 125 -0.09 -20.12 20.67
C TYR A 125 0.39 -19.49 21.97
N LEU A 126 0.25 -18.17 22.06
CA LEU A 126 0.69 -17.35 23.17
C LEU A 126 -0.48 -16.97 24.06
N LYS A 127 -0.27 -16.97 25.37
CA LYS A 127 -1.28 -16.59 26.36
C LYS A 127 -0.65 -15.73 27.47
N GLY A 128 -1.30 -14.60 27.77
CA GLY A 128 -0.87 -13.66 28.80
C GLY A 128 0.09 -12.57 28.30
N THR A 129 0.73 -11.89 29.26
CA THR A 129 1.68 -10.80 29.01
C THR A 129 3.12 -11.28 29.18
N PHE A 130 3.91 -11.12 28.13
CA PHE A 130 5.32 -11.49 28.07
C PHE A 130 6.18 -10.24 28.30
N SER A 131 6.43 -9.93 29.58
CA SER A 131 7.24 -8.78 29.98
C SER A 131 8.74 -9.03 29.77
N SER A 132 9.43 -8.08 29.13
CA SER A 132 10.86 -8.11 28.78
C SER A 132 11.29 -9.37 28.03
N GLN A 133 10.43 -9.88 27.15
CA GLN A 133 10.69 -11.03 26.28
C GLN A 133 10.44 -10.67 24.82
N SER A 134 11.05 -11.42 23.91
CA SER A 134 11.02 -11.14 22.48
C SER A 134 10.62 -12.35 21.66
N ILE A 135 9.90 -12.13 20.56
CA ILE A 135 9.75 -13.11 19.49
C ILE A 135 11.00 -13.02 18.62
N GLN A 136 11.81 -14.08 18.64
CA GLN A 136 13.07 -14.16 17.90
C GLN A 136 13.40 -15.63 17.64
N PRO A 137 12.69 -16.30 16.71
CA PRO A 137 12.93 -17.71 16.43
C PRO A 137 14.37 -17.93 15.94
N ALA A 138 15.03 -18.97 16.47
CA ALA A 138 16.42 -19.30 16.13
C ALA A 138 16.59 -19.87 14.72
N VAL A 139 15.48 -20.22 14.07
CA VAL A 139 15.43 -20.77 12.72
C VAL A 139 14.42 -20.00 11.86
N SER A 140 14.66 -19.97 10.56
CA SER A 140 13.68 -19.44 9.60
C SER A 140 12.60 -20.49 9.31
N GLY A 141 11.42 -20.03 8.92
CA GLY A 141 10.47 -20.89 8.23
C GLY A 141 10.89 -21.12 6.77
N THR A 142 9.97 -21.70 6.01
CA THR A 142 10.09 -21.78 4.55
C THR A 142 8.78 -21.35 3.91
N ALA A 143 8.78 -21.06 2.61
CA ALA A 143 7.56 -20.72 1.86
C ALA A 143 6.43 -21.77 2.05
N ALA A 144 6.77 -23.05 2.14
CA ALA A 144 5.80 -24.13 2.33
C ALA A 144 5.45 -24.37 3.82
N LYS A 145 6.30 -23.91 4.74
CA LYS A 145 6.22 -24.20 6.18
C LYS A 145 6.65 -22.96 6.98
N PRO A 146 5.83 -21.89 6.99
CA PRO A 146 6.13 -20.71 7.78
C PRO A 146 6.04 -21.05 9.28
N ILE A 147 6.77 -20.31 10.11
CA ILE A 147 6.63 -20.37 11.57
C ILE A 147 5.65 -19.29 11.98
N ARG A 148 4.62 -19.63 12.77
CA ARG A 148 3.60 -18.66 13.20
C ARG A 148 3.60 -18.46 14.71
N PHE A 149 3.61 -17.21 15.14
CA PHE A 149 3.33 -16.80 16.51
C PHE A 149 1.98 -16.08 16.54
N THR A 150 1.06 -16.56 17.38
CA THR A 150 -0.31 -16.01 17.45
C THR A 150 -0.92 -16.15 18.83
N SER A 151 -1.98 -15.40 19.10
CA SER A 151 -2.70 -15.48 20.37
C SER A 151 -3.50 -16.77 20.50
N SER A 152 -3.56 -17.30 21.72
CA SER A 152 -4.49 -18.38 22.08
C SER A 152 -5.93 -17.90 21.94
N SER A 153 -6.85 -18.82 21.61
CA SER A 153 -8.27 -18.48 21.40
C SER A 153 -8.89 -17.75 22.60
N GLY A 154 -9.64 -16.68 22.32
CA GLY A 154 -10.38 -15.91 23.33
C GLY A 154 -9.55 -14.91 24.14
N GLN A 155 -8.26 -14.74 23.83
CA GLN A 155 -7.39 -13.76 24.46
C GLN A 155 -6.47 -13.10 23.42
N THR A 156 -5.94 -11.92 23.74
CA THR A 156 -4.87 -11.28 22.97
C THR A 156 -3.60 -11.31 23.81
N ALA A 157 -2.58 -12.02 23.34
CA ALA A 157 -1.29 -12.04 24.01
C ALA A 157 -0.58 -10.69 23.84
N VAL A 158 0.13 -10.27 24.88
CA VAL A 158 0.83 -8.98 24.93
C VAL A 158 2.33 -9.23 24.98
N ILE A 159 3.08 -8.64 24.06
CA ILE A 159 4.54 -8.58 24.09
C ILE A 159 4.92 -7.19 24.57
N ASP A 160 5.51 -7.10 25.76
CA ASP A 160 5.76 -5.83 26.45
C ASP A 160 7.23 -5.80 26.87
N VAL A 161 8.03 -4.87 26.35
CA VAL A 161 9.44 -4.74 26.74
C VAL A 161 9.65 -3.82 27.94
N GLY A 162 8.60 -3.15 28.43
CA GLY A 162 8.67 -2.08 29.44
C GLY A 162 9.55 -0.90 29.00
N ASP A 163 9.96 -0.03 29.93
CA ASP A 163 10.81 1.15 29.65
C ASP A 163 12.27 0.81 29.33
N SER A 164 12.59 -0.46 29.07
CA SER A 164 13.92 -0.88 28.66
C SER A 164 14.05 -0.75 27.15
N ASN A 165 15.24 -0.40 26.64
CA ASN A 165 15.57 -0.32 25.20
C ASN A 165 15.54 -1.71 24.50
N GLY A 166 14.47 -2.46 24.70
CA GLY A 166 14.28 -3.84 24.28
C GLY A 166 13.53 -3.96 22.96
N THR A 167 13.81 -5.05 22.26
CA THR A 167 13.13 -5.43 21.03
C THR A 167 12.00 -6.40 21.36
N THR A 168 10.76 -6.12 20.93
CA THR A 168 9.62 -7.03 21.14
C THR A 168 9.59 -8.14 20.08
N VAL A 169 9.99 -7.82 18.85
CA VAL A 169 10.05 -8.77 17.73
C VAL A 169 11.33 -8.53 16.93
N TRP A 170 12.15 -9.56 16.76
CA TRP A 170 13.35 -9.49 15.93
C TRP A 170 13.39 -10.67 14.96
N LEU A 171 13.23 -10.37 13.67
CA LEU A 171 13.16 -11.36 12.60
C LEU A 171 14.33 -11.17 11.62
N PRO A 172 15.53 -11.71 11.94
CA PRO A 172 16.64 -11.76 11.00
C PRO A 172 16.47 -12.88 9.96
N GLY A 173 15.60 -13.85 10.24
CA GLY A 173 15.26 -14.96 9.36
C GLY A 173 14.10 -14.66 8.41
N ALA A 174 13.64 -15.69 7.70
CA ALA A 174 12.56 -15.58 6.72
C ALA A 174 11.33 -16.43 7.08
N TYR A 175 10.19 -16.08 6.48
CA TYR A 175 8.93 -16.84 6.58
C TYR A 175 8.42 -17.02 8.03
N VAL A 176 8.53 -15.97 8.83
CA VAL A 176 7.93 -15.90 10.17
C VAL A 176 6.68 -15.01 10.11
N ILE A 177 5.60 -15.49 10.71
CA ILE A 177 4.30 -14.79 10.79
C ILE A 177 4.04 -14.41 12.24
N VAL A 178 3.87 -13.12 12.50
CA VAL A 178 3.36 -12.57 13.77
C VAL A 178 1.94 -12.08 13.54
N ASP A 179 0.98 -12.67 14.25
CA ASP A 179 -0.45 -12.52 13.91
C ASP A 179 -1.35 -12.39 15.13
N GLY A 180 -2.08 -11.28 15.22
CA GLY A 180 -3.11 -11.09 16.23
C GLY A 180 -2.55 -10.83 17.64
N LEU A 181 -1.45 -10.09 17.75
CA LEU A 181 -0.79 -9.77 19.03
C LEU A 181 -0.96 -8.29 19.39
N THR A 182 -0.85 -7.98 20.69
CA THR A 182 -0.54 -6.62 21.14
C THR A 182 0.96 -6.52 21.39
N ILE A 183 1.61 -5.52 20.82
CA ILE A 183 3.03 -5.21 20.99
C ILE A 183 3.11 -3.79 21.53
N THR A 184 3.72 -3.60 22.69
CA THR A 184 3.63 -2.32 23.41
C THR A 184 4.91 -1.91 24.11
N ASN A 185 4.99 -0.61 24.42
CA ASN A 185 6.04 0.04 25.22
C ASN A 185 7.44 -0.08 24.63
N GLY A 186 7.57 -0.09 23.30
CA GLY A 186 8.86 -0.02 22.64
C GLY A 186 9.45 1.40 22.71
N THR A 187 10.59 1.60 23.37
CA THR A 187 11.26 2.90 23.45
C THR A 187 12.00 3.31 22.16
N TYR A 188 12.12 2.39 21.19
CA TYR A 188 12.72 2.59 19.87
C TYR A 188 11.95 1.79 18.80
N PHE A 189 12.51 1.66 17.58
CA PHE A 189 12.10 0.57 16.69
C PHE A 189 12.18 -0.72 17.49
N SER A 190 11.04 -1.38 17.67
CA SER A 190 10.85 -2.49 18.61
C SER A 190 10.43 -3.75 17.88
N VAL A 191 9.99 -3.61 16.63
CA VAL A 191 9.82 -4.69 15.67
C VAL A 191 10.85 -4.53 14.55
N TYR A 192 11.80 -5.47 14.44
CA TYR A 192 12.84 -5.46 13.42
C TYR A 192 12.65 -6.59 12.40
N LEU A 193 12.51 -6.21 11.13
CA LEU A 193 12.67 -7.11 9.98
C LEU A 193 14.07 -6.91 9.41
N ASP A 194 15.06 -7.39 10.17
CA ASP A 194 16.48 -7.08 10.01
C ASP A 194 17.15 -7.98 8.97
N GLY A 195 17.06 -7.60 7.70
CA GLY A 195 17.50 -8.42 6.57
C GLY A 195 16.61 -9.65 6.30
N GLY A 196 15.70 -9.96 7.22
CA GLY A 196 14.72 -11.03 7.10
C GLY A 196 13.71 -10.77 5.98
N ASN A 197 13.46 -11.79 5.16
CA ASN A 197 12.61 -11.68 3.97
C ASN A 197 11.34 -12.52 4.11
N HIS A 198 10.26 -12.17 3.40
CA HIS A 198 9.00 -12.94 3.42
C HIS A 198 8.37 -13.11 4.81
N ASN A 199 8.67 -12.22 5.74
CA ASN A 199 8.03 -12.18 7.06
C ASN A 199 6.70 -11.44 6.96
N VAL A 200 5.78 -11.76 7.89
CA VAL A 200 4.45 -11.17 7.95
C VAL A 200 4.19 -10.63 9.35
N ILE A 201 3.85 -9.35 9.46
CA ILE A 201 3.29 -8.75 10.67
C ILE A 201 1.85 -8.37 10.34
N ARG A 202 0.86 -9.00 10.99
CA ARG A 202 -0.54 -8.74 10.66
C ARG A 202 -1.50 -8.79 11.83
N ASN A 203 -2.67 -8.18 11.62
CA ASN A 203 -3.81 -8.17 12.56
C ASN A 203 -3.41 -7.77 13.99
N SER A 204 -2.31 -7.02 14.15
CA SER A 204 -1.71 -6.74 15.44
C SER A 204 -1.90 -5.28 15.84
N THR A 205 -1.91 -5.02 17.14
CA THR A 205 -1.92 -3.68 17.71
C THR A 205 -0.51 -3.34 18.21
N LEU A 206 0.07 -2.27 17.69
CA LEU A 206 1.40 -1.79 18.05
C LEU A 206 1.23 -0.41 18.70
N ASN A 207 1.40 -0.32 20.02
CA ASN A 207 1.28 0.94 20.77
C ASN A 207 2.66 1.37 21.26
N ALA A 208 3.03 2.64 21.06
CA ALA A 208 4.35 3.15 21.39
C ALA A 208 5.44 2.20 20.88
N THR A 209 5.31 1.77 19.62
CA THR A 209 6.12 0.72 19.02
C THR A 209 6.26 1.04 17.54
N ALA A 210 7.46 0.92 16.99
CA ALA A 210 7.74 1.13 15.58
C ALA A 210 8.34 -0.10 14.91
N ILE A 211 8.11 -0.20 13.60
CA ILE A 211 8.64 -1.25 12.75
C ILE A 211 9.81 -0.71 11.92
N TYR A 212 10.94 -1.40 11.95
CA TYR A 212 12.11 -1.09 11.14
C TYR A 212 12.40 -2.24 10.17
N VAL A 213 12.43 -1.92 8.88
CA VAL A 213 12.54 -2.88 7.80
C VAL A 213 13.81 -2.62 6.99
N THR A 214 14.70 -3.61 6.96
CA THR A 214 15.86 -3.65 6.05
C THR A 214 15.78 -4.84 5.09
N GLY A 215 14.98 -5.85 5.40
CA GLY A 215 14.70 -6.98 4.51
C GLY A 215 13.70 -6.66 3.39
N SER A 216 13.51 -7.63 2.50
CA SER A 216 12.68 -7.56 1.30
C SER A 216 11.51 -8.54 1.32
N ASP A 217 10.52 -8.31 0.45
CA ASP A 217 9.38 -9.23 0.25
C ASP A 217 8.54 -9.45 1.53
N ASN A 218 8.62 -8.55 2.50
CA ASN A 218 7.83 -8.64 3.74
C ASN A 218 6.44 -8.02 3.56
N LEU A 219 5.50 -8.51 4.37
CA LEU A 219 4.12 -8.03 4.39
C LEU A 219 3.77 -7.47 5.78
N ILE A 220 3.35 -6.22 5.82
CA ILE A 220 2.85 -5.57 7.03
C ILE A 220 1.41 -5.18 6.72
N GLU A 221 0.44 -5.91 7.27
CA GLU A 221 -0.97 -5.71 6.91
C GLU A 221 -1.98 -5.74 8.05
N ARG A 222 -3.06 -4.96 7.92
CA ARG A 222 -4.18 -4.96 8.87
C ARG A 222 -3.75 -4.71 10.32
N ASN A 223 -2.70 -3.94 10.54
CA ASN A 223 -2.25 -3.56 11.88
C ASN A 223 -2.83 -2.21 12.28
N THR A 224 -2.95 -1.99 13.59
CA THR A 224 -3.18 -0.67 14.18
C THR A 224 -1.90 -0.23 14.89
N MET A 225 -1.33 0.90 14.49
CA MET A 225 -0.06 1.42 15.02
C MET A 225 -0.27 2.83 15.57
N THR A 226 0.02 3.06 16.85
CA THR A 226 -0.25 4.35 17.50
C THR A 226 0.90 4.82 18.38
N ASP A 227 1.04 6.16 18.46
CA ASP A 227 1.74 6.89 19.53
C ASP A 227 3.24 6.56 19.66
N PHE A 228 4.00 6.71 18.58
CA PHE A 228 5.44 6.46 18.60
C PHE A 228 6.28 7.74 18.50
N GLY A 229 7.33 7.82 19.31
CA GLY A 229 8.30 8.91 19.28
C GLY A 229 7.87 10.14 20.08
N SER A 230 8.44 11.30 19.73
CA SER A 230 8.17 12.58 20.41
C SER A 230 7.87 13.66 19.40
N GLU A 231 6.64 14.17 19.47
CA GLU A 231 6.18 15.30 18.66
C GLU A 231 7.04 16.56 18.88
N VAL A 232 7.24 16.95 20.14
CA VAL A 232 7.98 18.17 20.49
C VAL A 232 9.43 18.10 20.03
N ALA A 233 10.03 16.90 20.09
CA ALA A 233 11.38 16.68 19.60
C ALA A 233 11.44 16.46 18.07
N ASN A 234 10.28 16.26 17.42
CA ASN A 234 10.16 15.85 16.03
C ASN A 234 10.98 14.58 15.73
N THR A 235 10.81 13.54 16.55
CA THR A 235 11.56 12.26 16.44
C THR A 235 10.66 11.04 16.46
N GLY A 236 11.06 9.99 15.76
CA GLY A 236 10.42 8.68 15.78
C GLY A 236 9.43 8.49 14.64
N ASP A 237 9.77 7.56 13.74
CA ASP A 237 8.91 7.13 12.64
C ASP A 237 8.23 5.81 13.01
N SER A 238 6.92 5.68 12.79
CA SER A 238 6.21 4.44 13.16
C SER A 238 6.61 3.24 12.29
N LEU A 239 6.92 3.47 11.02
CA LEU A 239 7.36 2.45 10.08
C LEU A 239 8.43 3.00 9.15
N VAL A 240 9.57 2.31 9.10
CA VAL A 240 10.72 2.73 8.29
C VAL A 240 11.19 1.61 7.38
N LEU A 241 11.37 1.90 6.09
CA LEU A 241 11.95 0.99 5.10
C LEU A 241 13.24 1.59 4.54
N VAL A 242 14.38 0.97 4.83
CA VAL A 242 15.71 1.51 4.50
C VAL A 242 16.70 0.41 4.14
N ASN A 243 17.94 0.77 3.78
CA ASN A 243 19.06 -0.14 3.59
C ASN A 243 18.78 -1.32 2.65
N GLY A 244 18.18 -1.05 1.49
CA GLY A 244 17.89 -2.09 0.50
C GLY A 244 16.52 -2.76 0.64
N ALA A 245 15.70 -2.35 1.62
CA ALA A 245 14.35 -2.88 1.80
C ALA A 245 13.52 -2.74 0.52
N SER A 246 13.24 -3.87 -0.14
CA SER A 246 12.61 -3.87 -1.46
C SER A 246 11.44 -4.84 -1.56
N ARG A 247 10.47 -4.57 -2.44
CA ARG A 247 9.28 -5.43 -2.65
C ARG A 247 8.46 -5.69 -1.39
N ASN A 248 8.58 -4.83 -0.38
CA ASN A 248 7.76 -4.91 0.81
C ASN A 248 6.37 -4.32 0.54
N ARG A 249 5.36 -4.87 1.21
CA ARG A 249 3.96 -4.49 1.03
C ARG A 249 3.37 -4.04 2.36
N ILE A 250 2.97 -2.77 2.41
CA ILE A 250 2.38 -2.12 3.58
C ILE A 250 0.90 -1.87 3.28
N LEU A 251 0.04 -2.78 3.73
CA LEU A 251 -1.34 -2.87 3.24
C LEU A 251 -2.40 -2.77 4.34
N TYR A 252 -3.47 -2.00 4.15
CA TYR A 252 -4.64 -2.04 5.07
C TYR A 252 -4.32 -1.71 6.54
N ASN A 253 -3.25 -0.98 6.83
CA ASN A 253 -2.91 -0.58 8.19
C ASN A 253 -3.61 0.72 8.57
N THR A 254 -3.89 0.88 9.86
CA THR A 254 -4.25 2.17 10.47
C THR A 254 -3.07 2.66 11.29
N VAL A 255 -2.47 3.79 10.91
CA VAL A 255 -1.28 4.34 11.59
C VAL A 255 -1.58 5.75 12.04
N ARG A 256 -1.33 6.06 13.32
CA ARG A 256 -1.64 7.35 13.92
C ARG A 256 -0.53 7.83 14.85
N ASN A 257 -0.31 9.14 14.90
CA ASN A 257 0.56 9.81 15.88
C ASN A 257 2.01 9.29 15.89
N ALA A 258 2.83 9.79 14.97
CA ALA A 258 4.29 9.59 14.98
C ALA A 258 5.01 10.92 15.16
N GLY A 259 6.02 10.95 16.01
CA GLY A 259 6.74 12.17 16.33
C GLY A 259 7.50 12.79 15.16
N HIS A 260 7.85 12.03 14.11
CA HIS A 260 8.50 12.55 12.91
C HIS A 260 7.75 12.23 11.61
N ALA A 261 7.53 10.95 11.27
CA ALA A 261 6.69 10.52 10.15
C ALA A 261 5.94 9.22 10.46
N LEU A 262 4.72 9.01 9.96
CA LEU A 262 4.08 7.69 10.13
C LEU A 262 4.82 6.62 9.33
N ILE A 263 5.14 6.92 8.08
CA ILE A 263 5.90 6.04 7.20
C ILE A 263 7.03 6.82 6.55
N GLY A 264 8.26 6.37 6.78
CA GLY A 264 9.47 6.85 6.11
C GLY A 264 10.05 5.77 5.21
N ILE A 265 10.21 6.06 3.92
CA ILE A 265 10.90 5.16 2.99
C ILE A 265 12.16 5.85 2.47
N GLY A 266 13.23 5.08 2.52
CA GLY A 266 14.56 5.53 2.16
C GLY A 266 15.22 6.36 3.24
N HIS A 267 16.53 6.26 3.28
CA HIS A 267 17.40 7.13 4.05
C HIS A 267 18.65 7.39 3.20
N GLN A 268 19.30 8.52 3.41
CA GLN A 268 20.49 8.88 2.64
C GLN A 268 21.72 8.08 3.11
N GLY A 269 22.67 7.80 2.20
CA GLY A 269 23.84 6.95 2.50
C GLY A 269 23.55 5.45 2.64
N ALA A 270 22.27 5.04 2.51
CA ALA A 270 21.81 3.67 2.54
C ALA A 270 21.69 3.06 1.14
N ALA A 271 21.69 1.74 1.04
CA ALA A 271 21.25 1.05 -0.17
C ALA A 271 19.78 1.41 -0.46
N ALA A 272 19.45 1.49 -1.75
CA ALA A 272 18.15 1.98 -2.20
C ALA A 272 17.00 1.10 -1.75
N ALA A 273 15.98 1.69 -1.13
CA ALA A 273 14.71 1.02 -0.86
C ALA A 273 13.85 1.12 -2.11
N ALA A 274 13.50 -0.01 -2.73
CA ALA A 274 12.89 -0.01 -4.05
C ALA A 274 11.72 -0.95 -4.23
N ASP A 275 10.84 -0.64 -5.18
CA ASP A 275 9.75 -1.54 -5.60
C ASP A 275 8.78 -1.89 -4.44
N ASN A 276 8.68 -1.01 -3.45
CA ASN A 276 7.79 -1.18 -2.31
C ASN A 276 6.38 -0.68 -2.66
N VAL A 277 5.37 -1.22 -1.96
CA VAL A 277 3.97 -0.83 -2.13
C VAL A 277 3.40 -0.37 -0.79
N VAL A 278 2.86 0.84 -0.76
CA VAL A 278 2.09 1.38 0.36
C VAL A 278 0.67 1.57 -0.13
N ALA A 279 -0.26 0.70 0.27
CA ALA A 279 -1.61 0.75 -0.26
C ALA A 279 -2.74 0.47 0.73
N HIS A 280 -3.89 1.09 0.49
CA HIS A 280 -5.10 0.90 1.30
C HIS A 280 -4.93 1.20 2.80
N ASN A 281 -3.97 2.04 3.17
CA ASN A 281 -3.75 2.43 4.57
C ASN A 281 -4.56 3.69 4.94
N VAL A 282 -4.90 3.79 6.21
CA VAL A 282 -5.45 5.01 6.83
C VAL A 282 -4.35 5.61 7.72
N LEU A 283 -3.81 6.74 7.31
CA LEU A 283 -2.65 7.40 7.91
C LEU A 283 -3.06 8.80 8.39
N SER A 284 -3.07 9.04 9.70
CA SER A 284 -3.44 10.36 10.25
C SER A 284 -2.40 10.81 11.27
N ASN A 285 -1.72 11.93 11.01
CA ASN A 285 -0.62 12.37 11.89
C ASN A 285 -0.71 13.83 12.35
N PRO A 286 -1.56 14.13 13.36
CA PRO A 286 -1.61 15.45 13.99
C PRO A 286 -0.27 16.00 14.46
N TRP A 287 0.73 15.13 14.71
CA TRP A 287 2.02 15.51 15.29
C TRP A 287 3.07 16.00 14.29
N ALA A 288 3.13 15.37 13.11
CA ALA A 288 4.23 15.60 12.16
C ALA A 288 3.87 15.13 10.75
N ASN A 289 4.82 14.59 9.98
CA ASN A 289 4.60 14.17 8.60
C ASN A 289 3.75 12.90 8.51
N VAL A 290 2.95 12.77 7.45
CA VAL A 290 2.20 11.52 7.22
C VAL A 290 3.09 10.50 6.50
N LEU A 291 3.50 10.78 5.26
CA LEU A 291 4.34 9.87 4.46
C LEU A 291 5.52 10.62 3.83
N ALA A 292 6.71 10.00 3.88
CA ALA A 292 7.92 10.56 3.29
C ALA A 292 8.65 9.54 2.40
N LEU A 293 8.91 9.92 1.14
CA LEU A 293 9.74 9.16 0.19
C LEU A 293 11.03 9.95 -0.07
N LEU A 294 12.11 9.56 0.59
CA LEU A 294 13.33 10.35 0.70
C LEU A 294 14.50 9.71 -0.03
N GLY A 295 15.35 10.56 -0.65
CA GLY A 295 16.68 10.22 -1.13
C GLY A 295 16.75 8.95 -1.99
N GLN A 296 17.27 7.86 -1.41
CA GLN A 296 17.49 6.58 -2.11
C GLN A 296 16.23 5.70 -2.25
N THR A 297 15.05 6.30 -2.27
CA THR A 297 13.79 5.59 -2.59
C THR A 297 13.55 5.58 -4.09
N ARG A 298 13.14 4.44 -4.66
CA ARG A 298 12.85 4.35 -6.11
C ARG A 298 11.72 3.39 -6.40
N ARG A 299 10.90 3.66 -7.42
CA ARG A 299 9.86 2.74 -7.91
C ARG A 299 8.88 2.29 -6.82
N THR A 300 8.68 3.13 -5.79
CA THR A 300 7.67 2.88 -4.77
C THR A 300 6.31 3.29 -5.32
N VAL A 301 5.31 2.44 -5.13
CA VAL A 301 3.91 2.72 -5.44
C VAL A 301 3.18 3.09 -4.15
N VAL A 302 2.56 4.26 -4.12
CA VAL A 302 1.70 4.73 -3.04
C VAL A 302 0.30 4.87 -3.60
N GLU A 303 -0.62 3.98 -3.21
CA GLU A 303 -1.96 3.99 -3.80
C GLU A 303 -3.12 3.69 -2.86
N TYR A 304 -4.28 4.28 -3.14
CA TYR A 304 -5.51 4.02 -2.37
C TYR A 304 -5.38 4.31 -0.86
N ASN A 305 -4.47 5.18 -0.45
CA ASN A 305 -4.32 5.56 0.96
C ASN A 305 -5.13 6.82 1.27
N GLN A 306 -5.61 6.89 2.51
CA GLN A 306 -6.09 8.13 3.11
C GLN A 306 -4.97 8.70 3.98
N LEU A 307 -4.49 9.90 3.64
CA LEU A 307 -3.42 10.60 4.34
C LEU A 307 -3.96 11.90 4.93
N SER A 308 -4.01 12.03 6.25
CA SER A 308 -4.65 13.19 6.87
C SER A 308 -3.87 13.81 8.04
N ASP A 309 -4.28 15.03 8.37
CA ASP A 309 -3.97 15.71 9.62
C ASP A 309 -2.48 16.00 9.86
N GLY A 310 -1.62 15.94 8.84
CA GLY A 310 -0.18 16.19 8.98
C GLY A 310 0.13 17.49 9.73
N ALA A 311 0.68 17.39 10.94
CA ALA A 311 1.00 18.50 11.84
C ALA A 311 -0.19 19.45 12.16
N SER A 312 -1.42 18.93 12.19
CA SER A 312 -2.63 19.74 12.34
C SER A 312 -2.88 20.31 13.74
N ASN A 313 -2.19 19.85 14.78
CA ASN A 313 -2.43 20.31 16.15
C ASN A 313 -1.64 21.57 16.55
N GLY A 314 -0.78 22.08 15.66
CA GLY A 314 -0.04 23.33 15.82
C GLY A 314 1.24 23.27 16.66
N VAL A 315 1.73 22.08 17.05
CA VAL A 315 3.02 21.95 17.76
C VAL A 315 4.20 22.01 16.79
N ASN A 316 4.14 21.26 15.69
CA ASN A 316 5.15 21.27 14.63
C ASN A 316 4.81 22.33 13.58
N TYR A 317 5.77 22.66 12.73
CA TYR A 317 5.46 23.50 11.57
C TYR A 317 4.57 22.74 10.57
N PRO A 318 3.80 23.45 9.73
CA PRO A 318 2.94 22.82 8.73
C PRO A 318 3.65 21.76 7.88
N ARG A 319 3.12 20.53 7.85
CA ARG A 319 3.71 19.40 7.10
C ARG A 319 2.80 18.97 5.97
N ALA A 320 3.42 18.47 4.90
CA ALA A 320 2.70 17.93 3.76
C ALA A 320 2.08 16.55 4.06
N GLY A 321 1.01 16.21 3.33
CA GLY A 321 0.47 14.85 3.32
C GLY A 321 1.50 13.85 2.75
N ILE A 322 2.16 14.21 1.65
CA ILE A 322 3.30 13.46 1.11
C ILE A 322 4.49 14.38 0.87
N ASN A 323 5.65 13.97 1.38
CA ASN A 323 6.96 14.53 1.04
C ASN A 323 7.63 13.63 -0.01
N LEU A 324 7.82 14.13 -1.23
CA LEU A 324 8.42 13.40 -2.34
C LEU A 324 9.75 14.04 -2.75
N ALA A 325 10.84 13.46 -2.24
CA ALA A 325 12.23 13.94 -2.41
C ALA A 325 13.13 12.87 -3.05
N SER A 326 12.55 12.03 -3.90
CA SER A 326 13.21 10.86 -4.49
C SER A 326 12.67 10.57 -5.89
N PRO A 327 13.43 9.83 -6.73
CA PRO A 327 13.08 9.67 -8.14
C PRO A 327 12.24 8.42 -8.46
N GLY A 328 11.43 8.53 -9.51
CA GLY A 328 10.79 7.40 -10.20
C GLY A 328 9.73 6.66 -9.39
N ASN A 329 9.00 7.36 -8.51
CA ASN A 329 7.90 6.80 -7.72
C ASN A 329 6.54 7.07 -8.37
N VAL A 330 5.53 6.31 -7.98
CA VAL A 330 4.14 6.44 -8.45
C VAL A 330 3.22 6.71 -7.27
N ILE A 331 2.51 7.83 -7.30
CA ILE A 331 1.56 8.27 -6.28
C ILE A 331 0.18 8.39 -6.93
N ARG A 332 -0.74 7.50 -6.59
CA ARG A 332 -2.04 7.46 -7.28
C ARG A 332 -3.23 7.02 -6.46
N TYR A 333 -4.43 7.46 -6.81
CA TYR A 333 -5.67 7.05 -6.13
C TYR A 333 -5.69 7.35 -4.62
N ASN A 334 -4.87 8.30 -4.14
CA ASN A 334 -4.83 8.66 -2.73
C ASN A 334 -5.73 9.87 -2.45
N THR A 335 -6.21 9.95 -1.21
CA THR A 335 -6.89 11.14 -0.67
C THR A 335 -6.01 11.79 0.40
N MET A 336 -5.61 13.05 0.20
CA MET A 336 -4.74 13.83 1.09
C MET A 336 -5.53 14.97 1.72
N LEU A 337 -5.86 14.83 3.00
CA LEU A 337 -6.95 15.58 3.65
C LEU A 337 -6.46 16.39 4.84
N ASN A 338 -6.79 17.68 4.87
CA ASN A 338 -6.68 18.51 6.09
C ASN A 338 -5.27 18.50 6.74
N ASN A 339 -4.21 18.30 5.95
CA ASN A 339 -2.84 18.45 6.44
C ASN A 339 -2.57 19.94 6.71
N ALA A 340 -1.80 20.29 7.73
CA ALA A 340 -1.52 21.71 8.02
C ALA A 340 -0.71 22.39 6.91
N GLY A 341 0.16 21.63 6.23
CA GLY A 341 0.97 22.10 5.11
C GLY A 341 0.32 21.83 3.74
N PRO A 342 1.12 21.64 2.69
CA PRO A 342 0.59 21.33 1.37
C PRO A 342 -0.04 19.94 1.29
N GLY A 343 -0.91 19.69 0.32
CA GLY A 343 -1.39 18.33 0.06
C GLY A 343 -0.22 17.39 -0.28
N ILE A 344 0.57 17.79 -1.29
CA ILE A 344 1.82 17.11 -1.67
C ILE A 344 2.94 18.11 -1.93
N MET A 345 4.15 17.75 -1.52
CA MET A 345 5.38 18.49 -1.81
C MET A 345 6.33 17.63 -2.65
N VAL A 346 6.65 18.10 -3.85
CA VAL A 346 7.60 17.48 -4.79
C VAL A 346 8.84 18.34 -4.83
N TYR A 347 9.96 17.87 -4.27
CA TYR A 347 11.04 18.78 -3.94
C TYR A 347 12.44 18.20 -4.05
N SER A 348 13.42 19.12 -4.16
CA SER A 348 14.84 18.85 -4.01
C SER A 348 15.39 19.61 -2.81
N GLN A 349 16.44 19.07 -2.19
CA GLN A 349 17.15 19.75 -1.10
C GLN A 349 18.52 19.10 -0.85
N ASN A 350 19.47 19.90 -0.38
CA ASN A 350 20.75 19.44 0.14
C ASN A 350 20.78 19.58 1.67
N VAL A 351 20.67 18.46 2.38
CA VAL A 351 20.73 18.46 3.84
C VAL A 351 22.10 17.97 4.29
N GLY A 352 23.03 18.89 4.56
CA GLY A 352 24.36 18.55 5.09
C GLY A 352 25.25 17.76 4.13
N GLY A 353 25.16 18.03 2.82
CA GLY A 353 25.89 17.31 1.77
C GLY A 353 25.13 16.13 1.16
N LEU A 354 23.88 15.91 1.59
CA LEU A 354 23.04 14.79 1.19
C LEU A 354 21.99 15.24 0.16
N LEU A 355 22.13 14.77 -1.08
CA LEU A 355 21.36 15.27 -2.23
C LEU A 355 20.02 14.52 -2.40
N GLN A 356 18.91 15.25 -2.38
CA GLN A 356 17.56 14.76 -2.68
C GLN A 356 17.04 15.40 -3.96
N GLU A 357 16.50 14.56 -4.84
CA GLU A 357 16.01 14.99 -6.16
C GLU A 357 14.72 14.25 -6.50
N ALA A 358 13.69 15.02 -6.86
CA ALA A 358 12.42 14.48 -7.32
C ALA A 358 12.43 14.47 -8.85
N ILE A 359 12.82 13.33 -9.44
CA ILE A 359 12.96 13.18 -10.88
C ILE A 359 12.08 12.05 -11.40
N GLY A 360 11.29 12.29 -12.44
CA GLY A 360 10.59 11.23 -13.16
C GLY A 360 9.47 10.56 -12.36
N ASN A 361 8.93 11.24 -11.34
CA ASN A 361 7.81 10.70 -10.57
C ASN A 361 6.48 10.88 -11.32
N GLN A 362 5.51 10.03 -11.00
CA GLN A 362 4.16 10.11 -11.53
C GLN A 362 3.18 10.31 -10.36
N VAL A 363 2.47 11.43 -10.34
CA VAL A 363 1.46 11.78 -9.35
C VAL A 363 0.15 11.95 -10.09
N TYR A 364 -0.74 10.96 -10.00
CA TYR A 364 -1.98 11.02 -10.76
C TYR A 364 -3.20 10.41 -10.09
N HIS A 365 -4.39 10.84 -10.48
CA HIS A 365 -5.64 10.34 -9.91
C HIS A 365 -5.69 10.49 -8.38
N ASN A 366 -5.23 11.61 -7.81
CA ASN A 366 -5.34 11.85 -6.37
C ASN A 366 -6.36 12.96 -6.06
N VAL A 367 -6.90 12.96 -4.85
CA VAL A 367 -7.70 14.07 -4.31
C VAL A 367 -6.90 14.73 -3.18
N LEU A 368 -6.62 16.01 -3.30
CA LEU A 368 -5.91 16.81 -2.32
C LEU A 368 -6.86 17.91 -1.86
N TYR A 369 -7.40 17.71 -0.65
CA TYR A 369 -8.56 18.44 -0.17
C TYR A 369 -8.35 19.06 1.21
N GLY A 370 -8.74 20.32 1.38
CA GLY A 370 -8.80 20.96 2.69
C GLY A 370 -7.45 21.18 3.37
N ASN A 371 -6.33 21.00 2.66
CA ASN A 371 -4.99 21.18 3.25
C ASN A 371 -4.75 22.66 3.58
N GLY A 372 -4.02 22.96 4.65
CA GLY A 372 -3.85 24.31 5.20
C GLY A 372 -3.03 25.25 4.32
N GLN A 373 -2.22 24.70 3.40
CA GLN A 373 -1.45 25.47 2.42
C GLN A 373 -1.83 25.06 0.99
N GLU A 374 -0.90 25.08 0.04
CA GLU A 374 -1.12 24.78 -1.36
C GLU A 374 -1.61 23.33 -1.56
N GLY A 375 -2.33 23.07 -2.65
CA GLY A 375 -2.59 21.69 -3.05
C GLY A 375 -1.29 21.00 -3.49
N LEU A 376 -0.47 21.73 -4.26
CA LEU A 376 0.79 21.28 -4.81
C LEU A 376 1.89 22.30 -4.54
N LEU A 377 2.96 21.85 -3.87
CA LEU A 377 4.23 22.56 -3.79
C LEU A 377 5.28 21.82 -4.62
N ILE A 378 5.86 22.52 -5.60
CA ILE A 378 7.07 22.10 -6.31
C ILE A 378 8.19 22.99 -5.80
N GLN A 379 9.22 22.42 -5.17
CA GLN A 379 10.33 23.20 -4.62
C GLN A 379 11.66 22.70 -5.16
N GLU A 380 12.34 23.51 -5.96
CA GLU A 380 13.69 23.21 -6.44
C GLU A 380 14.69 24.14 -5.76
N GLU A 381 15.65 23.57 -5.03
CA GLU A 381 16.65 24.31 -4.27
C GLU A 381 18.05 23.68 -4.40
N ASP A 382 19.06 24.42 -3.94
CA ASP A 382 20.46 23.98 -3.81
C ASP A 382 21.15 23.57 -5.12
N GLY A 383 20.58 23.94 -6.27
CA GLY A 383 21.10 23.56 -7.59
C GLY A 383 20.83 22.10 -7.94
N LEU A 384 19.88 21.48 -7.23
CA LEU A 384 19.42 20.12 -7.46
C LEU A 384 18.20 20.12 -8.40
N ALA A 385 17.74 18.93 -8.78
CA ALA A 385 16.69 18.78 -9.78
C ALA A 385 15.32 18.41 -9.19
N VAL A 386 14.30 19.16 -9.61
CA VAL A 386 12.91 18.70 -9.67
C VAL A 386 12.49 18.68 -11.14
N GLN A 387 12.54 17.51 -11.75
CA GLN A 387 12.53 17.39 -13.21
C GLN A 387 11.68 16.22 -13.72
N ASN A 388 11.03 16.40 -14.86
CA ASN A 388 10.34 15.32 -15.58
C ASN A 388 9.26 14.60 -14.75
N ASN A 389 8.68 15.26 -13.74
CA ASN A 389 7.58 14.70 -12.98
C ASN A 389 6.26 14.93 -13.72
N LEU A 390 5.40 13.92 -13.74
CA LEU A 390 4.05 14.01 -14.26
C LEU A 390 3.07 14.22 -13.11
N ILE A 391 2.29 15.29 -13.19
CA ILE A 391 1.19 15.61 -12.28
C ILE A 391 -0.10 15.65 -13.10
N ALA A 392 -0.88 14.56 -13.09
CA ALA A 392 -2.03 14.41 -13.99
C ALA A 392 -3.30 13.90 -13.31
N ASN A 393 -4.49 14.30 -13.78
CA ASN A 393 -5.75 13.76 -13.27
C ASN A 393 -5.95 13.92 -11.75
N ASN A 394 -5.34 14.92 -11.10
CA ASN A 394 -5.53 15.17 -9.67
C ASN A 394 -6.61 16.24 -9.45
N ILE A 395 -7.26 16.19 -8.30
CA ILE A 395 -8.16 17.26 -7.83
C ILE A 395 -7.47 18.00 -6.68
N PHE A 396 -7.15 19.27 -6.87
CA PHE A 396 -6.72 20.18 -5.82
C PHE A 396 -7.89 21.11 -5.47
N PHE A 397 -8.57 20.84 -4.36
CA PHE A 397 -9.80 21.53 -4.00
C PHE A 397 -9.85 21.95 -2.53
N ARG A 398 -10.36 23.15 -2.22
CA ARG A 398 -10.47 23.68 -0.84
C ARG A 398 -9.18 23.78 -0.04
N ASN A 399 -8.03 23.77 -0.71
CA ASN A 399 -6.75 23.99 -0.04
C ASN A 399 -6.59 25.47 0.33
N GLY A 400 -6.00 25.77 1.49
CA GLY A 400 -5.84 27.11 2.05
C GLY A 400 -4.98 28.02 1.17
N GLY A 401 -4.06 27.43 0.40
CA GLY A 401 -3.22 28.08 -0.59
C GLY A 401 -2.08 28.93 0.00
N PHE A 402 -1.27 29.50 -0.89
CA PHE A 402 -0.16 30.38 -0.54
C PHE A 402 -0.58 31.84 -0.65
N PRO A 403 -0.65 32.61 0.45
CA PRO A 403 -0.97 34.03 0.36
C PRO A 403 0.26 34.84 -0.09
N PHE A 404 0.17 35.53 -1.24
CA PHE A 404 1.22 36.46 -1.69
C PHE A 404 0.64 37.56 -2.59
N GLY A 405 1.06 38.81 -2.36
CA GLY A 405 0.70 39.93 -3.23
C GLY A 405 -0.80 40.23 -3.31
N GLY A 406 -1.58 39.85 -2.29
CA GLY A 406 -3.04 40.00 -2.27
C GLY A 406 -3.82 38.84 -2.91
N ASN A 407 -3.14 37.86 -3.49
CA ASN A 407 -3.72 36.63 -4.04
C ASN A 407 -3.44 35.42 -3.14
N VAL A 408 -4.11 34.30 -3.40
CA VAL A 408 -3.93 33.03 -2.70
C VAL A 408 -3.81 31.89 -3.72
N TYR A 409 -2.62 31.29 -3.83
CA TYR A 409 -2.28 30.36 -4.91
C TYR A 409 -2.48 28.89 -4.51
N THR A 410 -3.06 28.08 -5.42
CA THR A 410 -3.27 26.63 -5.20
C THR A 410 -2.02 25.83 -5.54
N ILE A 411 -1.19 26.33 -6.45
CA ILE A 411 0.09 25.73 -6.84
C ILE A 411 1.20 26.74 -6.58
N ARG A 412 2.24 26.32 -5.86
CA ARG A 412 3.48 27.08 -5.70
C ARG A 412 4.63 26.30 -6.33
N ILE A 413 5.39 27.00 -7.16
CA ILE A 413 6.67 26.54 -7.70
C ILE A 413 7.75 27.42 -7.05
N ASP A 414 8.41 26.92 -6.02
CA ASP A 414 9.47 27.64 -5.33
C ASP A 414 10.84 27.32 -5.91
N GLN A 415 11.55 28.36 -6.32
CA GLN A 415 12.91 28.32 -6.84
C GLN A 415 13.78 29.41 -6.21
N TYR A 416 13.33 30.02 -5.12
CA TYR A 416 13.97 31.17 -4.51
C TYR A 416 15.43 30.86 -4.14
N ASN A 417 15.64 29.70 -3.52
CA ASN A 417 16.97 29.21 -3.11
C ASN A 417 17.67 28.40 -4.21
N ASN A 418 17.15 28.35 -5.44
CA ASN A 418 17.85 27.71 -6.54
C ASN A 418 18.81 28.68 -7.22
N PRO A 419 20.10 28.34 -7.41
CA PRO A 419 21.05 29.20 -8.11
C PRO A 419 20.70 29.36 -9.60
N THR A 420 20.02 28.39 -10.21
CA THR A 420 19.72 28.37 -11.64
C THR A 420 18.22 28.46 -11.88
N ALA A 421 17.79 29.40 -12.72
CA ALA A 421 16.39 29.42 -13.16
C ALA A 421 16.15 28.33 -14.21
N TRP A 422 14.95 27.75 -14.21
CA TRP A 422 14.53 26.93 -15.36
C TRP A 422 14.59 27.74 -16.65
N PRO A 423 14.83 27.08 -17.81
CA PRO A 423 14.79 27.76 -19.09
C PRO A 423 13.47 28.54 -19.27
N VAL A 424 13.56 29.70 -19.93
CA VAL A 424 12.38 30.54 -20.18
C VAL A 424 11.32 29.73 -20.93
N GLY A 425 10.07 29.79 -20.47
CA GLY A 425 8.95 29.01 -21.04
C GLY A 425 8.97 27.51 -20.70
N SER A 426 9.91 27.05 -19.86
CA SER A 426 10.01 25.66 -19.44
C SER A 426 9.54 25.46 -17.99
N LEU A 427 9.00 24.26 -17.75
CA LEU A 427 8.76 23.69 -16.42
C LEU A 427 9.81 22.62 -16.07
N ASN A 428 11.01 22.69 -16.66
CA ASN A 428 12.07 21.69 -16.49
C ASN A 428 11.59 20.26 -16.79
N GLY A 429 10.82 20.10 -17.87
CA GLY A 429 10.23 18.82 -18.26
C GLY A 429 9.09 18.31 -17.36
N ASN A 430 8.79 18.97 -16.24
CA ASN A 430 7.60 18.65 -15.46
C ASN A 430 6.34 18.94 -16.29
N VAL A 431 5.33 18.09 -16.11
CA VAL A 431 4.04 18.17 -16.80
C VAL A 431 2.95 18.26 -15.75
N ILE A 432 2.06 19.24 -15.88
CA ILE A 432 0.90 19.46 -15.03
C ILE A 432 -0.32 19.48 -15.95
N GLU A 433 -1.03 18.36 -16.08
CA GLU A 433 -2.10 18.22 -17.07
C GLU A 433 -3.39 17.59 -16.56
N ASN A 434 -4.54 17.97 -17.13
CA ASN A 434 -5.82 17.34 -16.82
C ASN A 434 -6.13 17.29 -15.30
N ASN A 435 -5.69 18.28 -14.52
CA ASN A 435 -6.04 18.38 -13.10
C ASN A 435 -7.22 19.35 -12.90
N ILE A 436 -8.00 19.18 -11.84
CA ILE A 436 -8.82 20.26 -11.30
C ILE A 436 -7.97 21.06 -10.32
N VAL A 437 -7.84 22.36 -10.55
CA VAL A 437 -7.11 23.30 -9.70
C VAL A 437 -8.09 24.40 -9.30
N LEU A 438 -8.75 24.26 -8.15
CA LEU A 438 -9.74 25.24 -7.71
C LEU A 438 -9.68 25.43 -6.20
N ARG A 439 -9.28 26.62 -5.76
CA ARG A 439 -9.14 26.92 -4.32
C ARG A 439 -10.46 26.79 -3.58
N GLN A 440 -11.55 27.33 -4.11
CA GLN A 440 -12.90 27.20 -3.56
C GLN A 440 -13.93 27.52 -4.65
N PRO A 441 -15.20 27.11 -4.50
CA PRO A 441 -16.25 27.53 -5.42
C PRO A 441 -16.25 29.05 -5.63
N GLY A 442 -16.21 29.48 -6.88
CA GLY A 442 -16.16 30.89 -7.27
C GLY A 442 -14.76 31.51 -7.38
N SER A 443 -13.68 30.79 -7.05
CA SER A 443 -12.29 31.32 -7.20
C SER A 443 -11.69 31.13 -8.60
N ALA A 444 -12.48 30.71 -9.58
CA ALA A 444 -12.00 30.50 -10.94
C ALA A 444 -11.55 31.84 -11.56
N GLY A 445 -10.40 31.85 -12.23
CA GLY A 445 -9.80 33.05 -12.80
C GLY A 445 -9.01 33.92 -11.82
N GLU A 446 -8.95 33.58 -10.52
CA GLU A 446 -8.01 34.20 -9.57
C GLU A 446 -6.56 33.77 -9.86
N GLY A 447 -5.59 34.35 -9.14
CA GLY A 447 -4.20 33.87 -9.17
C GLY A 447 -4.10 32.46 -8.60
N SER A 448 -3.86 31.46 -9.45
CA SER A 448 -3.87 30.04 -9.09
C SER A 448 -2.47 29.43 -9.00
N VAL A 449 -1.50 29.99 -9.74
CA VAL A 449 -0.11 29.51 -9.78
C VAL A 449 0.86 30.65 -9.51
N ILE A 450 1.81 30.45 -8.60
CA ILE A 450 2.93 31.37 -8.38
C ILE A 450 4.26 30.64 -8.55
N ARG A 451 5.19 31.28 -9.27
CA ARG A 451 6.61 30.92 -9.28
C ARG A 451 7.38 31.89 -8.38
N VAL A 452 7.92 31.39 -7.29
CA VAL A 452 8.74 32.18 -6.36
C VAL A 452 10.19 32.10 -6.82
N ARG A 453 10.82 33.25 -7.07
CA ARG A 453 12.19 33.33 -7.59
C ARG A 453 12.93 34.47 -6.92
N ASN A 454 14.25 34.37 -6.85
CA ASN A 454 15.06 35.48 -6.35
C ASN A 454 15.09 36.66 -7.34
N THR A 455 15.55 37.81 -6.86
CA THR A 455 15.57 39.06 -7.64
C THR A 455 16.52 39.00 -8.83
N SER A 456 17.64 38.27 -8.74
CA SER A 456 18.59 38.12 -9.86
C SER A 456 18.02 37.28 -11.01
N GLN A 457 17.02 36.45 -10.74
CA GLN A 457 16.27 35.70 -11.76
C GLN A 457 15.05 36.48 -12.29
N GLY A 458 14.84 37.72 -11.86
CA GLY A 458 13.71 38.57 -12.30
C GLY A 458 12.47 38.49 -11.41
N GLY A 459 12.60 37.99 -10.18
CA GLY A 459 11.54 38.04 -9.15
C GLY A 459 10.36 37.09 -9.39
N ASN A 460 9.36 37.18 -8.53
CA ASN A 460 8.19 36.29 -8.59
C ASN A 460 7.38 36.48 -9.87
N LEU A 461 6.74 35.40 -10.33
CA LEU A 461 5.80 35.40 -11.45
C LEU A 461 4.49 34.77 -10.99
N ASP A 462 3.38 35.46 -11.19
CA ASP A 462 2.05 34.99 -10.84
C ASP A 462 1.17 34.81 -12.08
N TYR A 463 0.27 33.82 -12.01
CA TYR A 463 -0.58 33.45 -13.13
C TYR A 463 -1.98 33.06 -12.64
N THR A 464 -3.00 33.47 -13.40
CA THR A 464 -4.24 32.69 -13.48
C THR A 464 -3.94 31.33 -14.11
N LEU A 465 -4.76 30.30 -13.87
CA LEU A 465 -4.48 28.99 -14.47
C LEU A 465 -4.46 29.06 -16.00
N GLY A 466 -5.37 29.82 -16.61
CA GLY A 466 -5.39 30.04 -18.06
C GLY A 466 -4.11 30.67 -18.60
N ALA A 467 -3.58 31.70 -17.94
CA ALA A 467 -2.32 32.33 -18.34
C ALA A 467 -1.10 31.40 -18.17
N PHE A 468 -1.09 30.58 -17.11
CA PHE A 468 -0.04 29.59 -16.90
C PHE A 468 0.01 28.58 -18.04
N GLN A 469 -1.14 28.04 -18.45
CA GLN A 469 -1.23 27.08 -19.56
C GLN A 469 -0.90 27.69 -20.92
N ALA A 470 -1.24 28.97 -21.13
CA ALA A 470 -0.83 29.69 -22.34
C ALA A 470 0.68 29.94 -22.41
N THR A 471 1.35 30.00 -21.25
CA THR A 471 2.79 30.29 -21.14
C THR A 471 3.63 29.02 -21.25
N TYR A 472 3.17 27.90 -20.66
CA TYR A 472 3.96 26.69 -20.51
C TYR A 472 3.28 25.50 -21.20
N ALA A 473 3.90 24.95 -22.24
CA ALA A 473 3.37 23.78 -22.96
C ALA A 473 3.24 22.51 -22.08
N GLY A 474 4.03 22.44 -21.00
CA GLY A 474 3.92 21.40 -19.97
C GLY A 474 2.68 21.54 -19.08
N ALA A 475 1.96 22.67 -19.13
CA ALA A 475 0.72 22.91 -18.41
C ALA A 475 -0.46 22.96 -19.39
N ARG A 476 -1.37 21.98 -19.34
CA ARG A 476 -2.46 21.87 -20.32
C ARG A 476 -3.69 21.17 -19.78
N ASN A 477 -4.86 21.51 -20.31
CA ASN A 477 -6.15 20.86 -20.00
C ASN A 477 -6.53 20.82 -18.51
N ASN A 478 -5.90 21.61 -17.65
CA ASN A 478 -6.32 21.76 -16.26
C ASN A 478 -7.57 22.64 -16.20
N LEU A 479 -8.45 22.32 -15.26
CA LEU A 479 -9.77 22.89 -15.08
C LEU A 479 -9.84 23.70 -13.79
N GLU A 480 -10.55 24.83 -13.80
CA GLU A 480 -10.95 25.59 -12.60
C GLU A 480 -12.45 25.42 -12.36
N GLN A 481 -12.92 24.18 -12.25
CA GLN A 481 -14.34 23.85 -12.05
C GLN A 481 -14.53 23.04 -10.77
N ASP A 482 -15.69 23.20 -10.14
CA ASP A 482 -16.06 22.44 -8.95
C ASP A 482 -16.13 20.95 -9.30
N PRO A 483 -15.43 20.06 -8.57
CA PRO A 483 -15.44 18.62 -8.85
C PRO A 483 -16.78 17.95 -8.57
N LEU A 484 -17.73 18.62 -7.87
CA LEU A 484 -19.04 18.08 -7.51
C LEU A 484 -18.95 16.74 -6.77
N PHE A 485 -18.32 16.74 -5.60
CA PHE A 485 -18.22 15.54 -4.74
C PHE A 485 -19.55 15.15 -4.12
N VAL A 486 -19.80 13.86 -3.94
CA VAL A 486 -21.03 13.32 -3.31
C VAL A 486 -21.24 13.89 -1.91
N SER A 487 -20.20 13.94 -1.08
CA SER A 487 -20.27 14.60 0.23
C SER A 487 -18.89 15.04 0.70
N GLU A 488 -18.61 16.34 0.59
CA GLU A 488 -17.39 16.95 1.10
C GLU A 488 -17.27 16.83 2.62
N SER A 489 -18.37 17.05 3.36
CA SER A 489 -18.40 17.00 4.83
C SER A 489 -18.29 15.59 5.41
N GLY A 490 -18.49 14.56 4.58
CA GLY A 490 -18.37 13.16 4.98
C GLY A 490 -17.14 12.48 4.41
N ASP A 491 -16.16 13.23 3.89
CA ASP A 491 -14.98 12.72 3.19
C ASP A 491 -15.29 11.73 2.05
N ASN A 492 -16.46 11.88 1.41
CA ASN A 492 -16.86 11.08 0.27
C ASN A 492 -16.59 11.83 -1.04
N PHE A 493 -15.37 11.65 -1.55
CA PHE A 493 -14.86 12.30 -2.75
C PHE A 493 -15.20 11.55 -4.06
N HIS A 494 -16.20 10.67 -4.05
CA HIS A 494 -16.78 10.18 -5.31
C HIS A 494 -17.48 11.33 -6.04
N LEU A 495 -17.54 11.26 -7.36
CA LEU A 495 -18.14 12.29 -8.21
C LEU A 495 -19.66 12.15 -8.27
N GLN A 496 -20.38 13.27 -8.26
CA GLN A 496 -21.80 13.33 -8.59
C GLN A 496 -22.02 13.28 -10.10
N ALA A 497 -23.25 12.91 -10.50
CA ALA A 497 -23.68 13.04 -11.89
C ALA A 497 -23.50 14.48 -12.40
N GLY A 498 -22.89 14.63 -13.57
CA GLY A 498 -22.61 15.94 -14.18
C GLY A 498 -21.34 16.62 -13.67
N SER A 499 -20.52 15.94 -12.86
CA SER A 499 -19.18 16.43 -12.52
C SER A 499 -18.34 16.70 -13.77
N PRO A 500 -17.61 17.84 -13.83
CA PRO A 500 -16.69 18.14 -14.92
C PRO A 500 -15.42 17.27 -14.88
N ALA A 501 -15.23 16.47 -13.83
CA ALA A 501 -14.13 15.53 -13.72
C ALA A 501 -14.38 14.21 -14.48
N ILE A 502 -15.64 13.91 -14.83
CA ILE A 502 -16.02 12.68 -15.52
C ILE A 502 -15.50 12.72 -16.96
N ASP A 503 -14.85 11.64 -17.40
CA ASP A 503 -14.27 11.46 -18.73
C ASP A 503 -13.31 12.59 -19.16
N ALA A 504 -12.73 13.31 -18.19
CA ALA A 504 -11.93 14.51 -18.45
C ALA A 504 -10.41 14.29 -18.26
N GLY A 505 -10.01 13.11 -17.81
CA GLY A 505 -8.62 12.74 -17.55
C GLY A 505 -7.85 12.29 -18.79
N VAL A 506 -6.55 12.11 -18.63
CA VAL A 506 -5.63 11.56 -19.63
C VAL A 506 -5.17 10.16 -19.22
N VAL A 507 -4.98 9.25 -20.18
CA VAL A 507 -4.42 7.93 -19.89
C VAL A 507 -2.92 8.06 -19.58
N VAL A 508 -2.55 7.90 -18.31
CA VAL A 508 -1.16 7.99 -17.84
C VAL A 508 -0.42 6.65 -17.96
N ALA A 509 -1.10 5.54 -17.66
CA ALA A 509 -0.59 4.19 -17.79
C ALA A 509 -1.75 3.27 -18.23
N VAL A 510 -1.45 2.08 -18.75
CA VAL A 510 -2.44 1.07 -19.17
C VAL A 510 -3.21 0.44 -17.98
N ASP A 511 -3.22 1.10 -16.84
CA ASP A 511 -3.70 0.57 -15.57
C ASP A 511 -5.12 1.06 -15.29
N ARG A 512 -6.01 0.06 -15.17
CA ARG A 512 -7.49 0.08 -15.14
C ARG A 512 -8.22 0.45 -16.45
N LEU A 513 -9.33 -0.26 -16.62
CA LEU A 513 -10.43 0.08 -17.52
C LEU A 513 -10.99 1.43 -17.04
N SER A 514 -10.71 2.49 -17.79
CA SER A 514 -11.49 3.73 -17.69
C SER A 514 -12.95 3.36 -17.90
N ILE A 515 -13.83 3.88 -17.05
CA ILE A 515 -15.26 3.64 -17.19
C ILE A 515 -15.83 4.80 -17.97
N GLY A 516 -16.01 4.58 -19.27
CA GLY A 516 -16.49 5.63 -20.18
C GLY A 516 -15.55 5.84 -21.37
N VAL A 517 -15.42 7.09 -21.77
CA VAL A 517 -14.62 7.53 -22.92
C VAL A 517 -13.16 7.77 -22.53
N ALA A 518 -12.91 8.23 -21.30
CA ALA A 518 -11.58 8.51 -20.77
C ALA A 518 -11.56 8.33 -19.24
N PRO A 519 -10.38 8.27 -18.60
CA PRO A 519 -10.30 8.24 -17.14
C PRO A 519 -10.92 9.50 -16.51
N ASP A 520 -11.41 9.37 -15.29
CA ASP A 520 -11.91 10.51 -14.52
C ASP A 520 -10.78 11.25 -13.80
N ILE A 521 -10.92 12.56 -13.63
CA ILE A 521 -10.02 13.34 -12.79
C ILE A 521 -10.34 13.06 -11.32
N GLY A 522 -9.33 12.73 -10.51
CA GLY A 522 -9.47 12.39 -9.10
C GLY A 522 -9.21 10.92 -8.80
N ALA A 523 -9.50 10.51 -7.56
CA ALA A 523 -9.15 9.18 -7.05
C ALA A 523 -10.17 8.07 -7.37
N TYR A 524 -11.32 8.42 -7.96
CA TYR A 524 -12.44 7.51 -8.17
C TYR A 524 -13.01 7.71 -9.58
N GLU A 525 -13.26 6.60 -10.29
CA GLU A 525 -14.04 6.60 -11.53
C GLU A 525 -15.53 6.67 -11.19
N TYR A 526 -16.27 7.43 -11.97
CA TYR A 526 -17.71 7.52 -11.97
C TYR A 526 -18.28 6.32 -12.74
N SER A 527 -19.41 5.80 -12.29
CA SER A 527 -20.09 4.70 -12.97
C SER A 527 -21.60 4.90 -12.91
N LEU A 528 -22.22 5.13 -14.08
CA LEU A 528 -23.65 4.98 -14.27
C LEU A 528 -23.94 3.49 -14.39
N THR A 529 -24.61 2.90 -13.42
CA THR A 529 -24.99 1.49 -13.47
C THR A 529 -25.94 1.24 -14.66
N VAL A 530 -25.46 0.63 -15.76
CA VAL A 530 -26.32 0.01 -16.80
C VAL A 530 -25.71 -1.33 -17.21
N LEU A 531 -26.48 -2.38 -16.93
CA LEU A 531 -26.24 -3.78 -17.24
C LEU A 531 -26.94 -4.09 -18.58
N ASP A 532 -26.23 -4.17 -19.70
CA ASP A 532 -26.77 -4.65 -20.98
C ASP A 532 -26.42 -6.14 -21.17
N SER A 533 -27.44 -6.95 -21.49
CA SER A 533 -27.42 -8.42 -21.47
C SER A 533 -26.75 -9.05 -22.70
N ASP A 534 -25.64 -9.76 -22.46
CA ASP A 534 -25.07 -10.79 -23.34
C ASP A 534 -25.96 -12.06 -23.39
N THR A 535 -25.99 -12.76 -24.53
CA THR A 535 -26.79 -13.98 -24.76
C THR A 535 -25.99 -15.20 -25.22
N THR A 536 -24.65 -15.10 -25.32
CA THR A 536 -23.80 -16.27 -25.59
C THR A 536 -23.58 -17.03 -24.28
N PRO A 537 -24.01 -18.30 -24.16
CA PRO A 537 -23.82 -19.03 -22.92
C PRO A 537 -22.32 -19.20 -22.63
N PRO A 538 -21.88 -18.87 -21.42
CA PRO A 538 -20.50 -19.02 -21.09
C PRO A 538 -20.04 -20.48 -21.09
N THR A 539 -18.80 -20.73 -21.48
CA THR A 539 -18.12 -22.02 -21.38
C THR A 539 -16.95 -21.93 -20.41
N VAL A 540 -16.83 -22.95 -19.55
CA VAL A 540 -15.74 -23.11 -18.58
C VAL A 540 -15.04 -24.44 -18.81
N GLY A 541 -13.72 -24.42 -19.08
CA GLY A 541 -12.91 -25.61 -19.27
C GLY A 541 -11.77 -25.71 -18.24
N ILE A 542 -11.61 -26.87 -17.60
CA ILE A 542 -10.36 -27.23 -16.92
C ILE A 542 -9.60 -28.12 -17.88
N THR A 543 -8.38 -27.74 -18.21
CA THR A 543 -7.50 -28.52 -19.10
C THR A 543 -6.34 -29.14 -18.33
N ALA A 544 -6.41 -29.04 -17.00
CA ALA A 544 -5.28 -28.97 -16.11
C ALA A 544 -5.59 -29.36 -14.66
N PRO A 545 -5.13 -30.53 -14.14
CA PRO A 545 -4.31 -31.57 -14.79
C PRO A 545 -5.02 -32.49 -15.81
N THR A 546 -4.29 -33.41 -16.46
CA THR A 546 -4.90 -34.40 -17.35
C THR A 546 -5.80 -35.35 -16.56
N ALA A 547 -6.92 -35.77 -17.16
CA ALA A 547 -7.86 -36.66 -16.49
C ALA A 547 -7.18 -37.95 -16.02
N ARG A 548 -7.45 -38.34 -14.76
CA ARG A 548 -6.88 -39.53 -14.09
C ARG A 548 -5.38 -39.43 -13.78
N ALA A 549 -4.82 -38.22 -13.76
CA ALA A 549 -3.46 -38.01 -13.26
C ALA A 549 -3.35 -38.40 -11.78
N THR A 550 -2.28 -39.10 -11.43
CA THR A 550 -1.80 -39.16 -10.04
C THR A 550 -1.00 -37.89 -9.78
N VAL A 551 -1.43 -37.08 -8.82
CA VAL A 551 -0.75 -35.83 -8.51
C VAL A 551 0.10 -36.00 -7.26
N ALA A 552 1.41 -35.85 -7.46
CA ALA A 552 2.43 -35.75 -6.43
C ALA A 552 3.54 -34.87 -7.02
N GLY A 553 4.02 -33.85 -6.30
CA GLY A 553 4.95 -32.89 -6.89
C GLY A 553 4.28 -31.74 -7.64
N THR A 554 5.09 -30.97 -8.39
CA THR A 554 4.65 -29.87 -9.25
C THR A 554 4.39 -30.35 -10.68
N MET A 555 3.19 -30.05 -11.20
CA MET A 555 2.84 -30.22 -12.61
C MET A 555 2.22 -28.92 -13.17
N THR A 556 2.65 -28.51 -14.36
CA THR A 556 2.09 -27.34 -15.07
C THR A 556 1.02 -27.80 -16.02
N VAL A 557 -0.20 -27.28 -15.91
CA VAL A 557 -1.24 -27.62 -16.88
C VAL A 557 -2.09 -26.37 -17.24
N ALA A 558 -2.50 -26.24 -18.53
CA ALA A 558 -2.88 -24.96 -19.18
C ALA A 558 -4.24 -25.00 -19.90
N ALA A 559 -5.17 -24.03 -19.67
CA ALA A 559 -6.57 -24.01 -20.15
C ALA A 559 -6.93 -22.93 -21.16
N SER A 560 -7.90 -23.19 -22.06
CA SER A 560 -8.39 -22.24 -23.09
C SER A 560 -9.91 -22.07 -23.10
N ALA A 561 -10.39 -20.83 -23.26
CA ALA A 561 -11.78 -20.47 -23.51
C ALA A 561 -11.82 -19.04 -24.10
N ILE A 562 -12.77 -18.77 -25.00
CA ILE A 562 -12.84 -17.58 -25.87
C ILE A 562 -14.26 -17.02 -25.84
N ASP A 563 -14.53 -15.81 -25.33
CA ASP A 563 -15.68 -14.95 -25.72
C ASP A 563 -15.57 -13.54 -25.09
N ASN A 564 -16.23 -12.54 -25.69
CA ASN A 564 -15.81 -11.14 -25.80
C ASN A 564 -16.57 -10.11 -24.95
N VAL A 565 -17.68 -10.47 -24.31
CA VAL A 565 -18.43 -9.67 -23.34
C VAL A 565 -19.22 -10.67 -22.53
N GLY A 566 -19.09 -10.78 -21.21
CA GLY A 566 -19.94 -11.65 -20.44
C GLY A 566 -20.94 -10.94 -19.58
N VAL A 567 -21.56 -11.83 -18.86
CA VAL A 567 -22.93 -11.73 -18.45
C VAL A 567 -22.97 -10.89 -17.21
N VAL A 568 -23.83 -9.87 -17.27
CA VAL A 568 -24.27 -9.04 -16.15
C VAL A 568 -24.20 -9.81 -14.89
#